data_AF-A0A924JWH6-F1
#
_entry.id   AF-A0A924JWH6-F1
#
_cell.length_a   1.000
_cell.length_b   1.000
_cell.length_c   1.000
_cell.angle_alpha   90.00
_cell.angle_beta   90.00
_cell.angle_gamma   90.00
#
_symmetry.space_group_name_H-M   'P 1'
#
loop_
_entity.id
_entity.type
_entity.pdbx_description
1 polymer ?
#
loop_
_entity_poly.entity_id
_entity_poly.type
_entity_poly.pdbx_seq_one_letter_code
_entity_poly.pdbx_strand_id
1 'polypeptide(L)'
;MDAGSAFILILILLIVGLLVLAFWMNGSAKRQDETQVKLSPARVADVVDDAFGSVFWKDVSGPGDLNKRRRTINDSGPIISVDINQLENGASHVAVWMSHWTKKGPAILGADQVMRQKKKVLRRLEQA
;
A
#
# COMPACT_ATOMS: atom_id res chain seq x y z
N MET A 1 -24.47 -12.14 -35.25
CA MET A 1 -23.76 -10.91 -34.87
C MET A 1 -22.97 -10.45 -36.07
N ASP A 2 -23.20 -9.23 -36.53
CA ASP A 2 -22.35 -8.59 -37.52
C ASP A 2 -21.03 -8.10 -36.86
N ALA A 3 -20.01 -7.84 -37.67
CA ALA A 3 -18.69 -7.46 -37.14
C ALA A 3 -18.74 -6.20 -36.27
N GLY A 4 -19.67 -5.27 -36.54
CA GLY A 4 -19.90 -4.07 -35.75
C GLY A 4 -20.41 -4.35 -34.33
N SER A 5 -21.44 -5.19 -34.19
CA SER A 5 -21.94 -5.57 -32.86
C SER A 5 -20.93 -6.39 -32.05
N ALA A 6 -20.13 -7.24 -32.71
CA ALA A 6 -19.06 -7.98 -32.05
C ALA A 6 -17.96 -7.05 -31.52
N PHE A 7 -17.54 -6.06 -32.31
CA PHE A 7 -16.54 -5.07 -31.91
C PHE A 7 -17.01 -4.23 -30.70
N ILE A 8 -18.25 -3.75 -30.73
CA ILE A 8 -18.84 -2.98 -29.63
C ILE A 8 -18.90 -3.82 -28.35
N LEU A 9 -19.30 -5.08 -28.44
CA LEU A 9 -19.36 -5.98 -27.29
C LEU A 9 -17.97 -6.22 -26.67
N ILE A 10 -16.94 -6.43 -27.50
CA ILE A 10 -15.55 -6.57 -27.04
C ILE A 10 -15.07 -5.29 -26.35
N LEU A 11 -15.37 -4.12 -26.92
CA LEU A 11 -14.99 -2.84 -26.33
C LEU A 11 -15.66 -2.63 -24.96
N ILE A 12 -16.95 -2.95 -24.83
CA ILE A 12 -17.68 -2.88 -23.56
C ILE A 12 -17.05 -3.82 -22.53
N LEU A 13 -16.79 -5.07 -22.90
CA LEU A 13 -16.16 -6.05 -21.99
C LEU A 13 -14.77 -5.59 -21.55
N LEU A 14 -14.00 -4.97 -22.43
CA LEU A 14 -12.68 -4.42 -22.10
C LEU A 14 -12.78 -3.25 -21.11
N ILE A 15 -13.71 -2.32 -21.34
CA ILE A 15 -13.95 -1.20 -20.42
C ILE A 15 -14.41 -1.71 -19.05
N VAL A 16 -15.37 -2.64 -19.01
CA VAL A 16 -15.87 -3.24 -17.76
C VAL A 16 -14.73 -3.96 -17.03
N GLY A 17 -13.91 -4.74 -17.73
CA GLY A 17 -12.76 -5.42 -17.15
C GLY A 17 -11.75 -4.45 -16.51
N LEU A 18 -11.45 -3.33 -17.19
CA LEU A 18 -10.57 -2.29 -16.67
C LEU A 18 -11.14 -1.60 -15.43
N LEU A 19 -12.46 -1.34 -15.40
CA LEU A 19 -13.13 -0.73 -14.25
C LEU A 19 -13.13 -1.66 -13.03
N VAL A 20 -13.42 -2.95 -13.23
CA VAL A 20 -13.35 -3.96 -12.15
C VAL A 20 -11.94 -4.05 -11.58
N LEU A 21 -10.92 -4.09 -12.45
CA LEU A 21 -9.53 -4.12 -12.02
C LEU A 21 -9.15 -2.86 -11.23
N ALA A 22 -9.53 -1.68 -11.72
CA ALA A 22 -9.29 -0.41 -11.04
C ALA A 22 -9.95 -0.37 -9.65
N PHE A 23 -11.20 -0.82 -9.55
CA PHE A 23 -11.92 -0.89 -8.29
C PHE A 23 -11.24 -1.86 -7.32
N TRP A 24 -10.86 -3.05 -7.80
CA TRP A 24 -10.18 -4.06 -6.98
C TRP A 24 -8.82 -3.58 -6.47
N MET A 25 -8.02 -2.91 -7.30
CA MET A 25 -6.72 -2.36 -6.88
C MET A 25 -6.88 -1.26 -5.82
N ASN A 26 -7.85 -0.36 -5.98
CA ASN A 26 -8.12 0.70 -5.00
C ASN A 26 -8.61 0.11 -3.66
N GLY A 27 -9.47 -0.91 -3.71
CA GLY A 27 -9.90 -1.66 -2.53
C GLY A 27 -8.72 -2.33 -1.82
N SER A 28 -7.90 -3.07 -2.57
CA SER A 28 -6.73 -3.79 -2.03
C SER A 28 -5.68 -2.86 -1.43
N ALA A 29 -5.43 -1.69 -2.02
CA ALA A 29 -4.49 -0.71 -1.50
C ALA A 29 -4.91 -0.14 -0.14
N LYS A 30 -6.21 0.05 0.09
CA LYS A 30 -6.78 0.58 1.34
C LYS A 30 -6.92 -0.46 2.45
N ARG A 31 -6.89 -1.76 2.12
CA ARG A 31 -6.95 -2.81 3.15
C ARG A 31 -5.78 -2.70 4.10
N GLN A 32 -6.04 -2.98 5.36
CA GLN A 32 -5.01 -3.16 6.37
C GLN A 32 -4.49 -4.58 6.27
N ASP A 33 -3.17 -4.71 6.10
CA ASP A 33 -2.49 -6.00 6.16
C ASP A 33 -1.79 -6.09 7.51
N GLU A 34 -1.93 -7.22 8.20
CA GLU A 34 -1.45 -7.39 9.55
C GLU A 34 -0.53 -8.60 9.67
N THR A 35 0.44 -8.53 10.58
CA THR A 35 1.29 -9.66 10.93
C THR A 35 1.70 -9.58 12.40
N GLN A 36 2.09 -10.71 12.98
CA GLN A 36 2.65 -10.78 14.32
C GLN A 36 4.06 -11.34 14.22
N VAL A 37 5.02 -10.63 14.78
CA VAL A 37 6.44 -10.99 14.72
C VAL A 37 7.06 -10.98 16.11
N LYS A 38 7.98 -11.91 16.36
CA LYS A 38 8.69 -12.05 17.64
C LYS A 38 9.85 -11.05 17.75
N LEU A 39 9.56 -9.78 17.44
CA LEU A 39 10.51 -8.67 17.49
C LEU A 39 9.97 -7.61 18.45
N SER A 40 10.87 -6.88 19.11
CA SER A 40 10.48 -5.72 19.91
C SER A 40 9.95 -4.59 19.02
N PRO A 41 9.10 -3.68 19.53
CA PRO A 41 8.57 -2.57 18.74
C PRO A 41 9.65 -1.70 18.09
N ALA A 42 10.74 -1.45 18.82
CA ALA A 42 11.89 -0.71 18.30
C ALA A 42 12.55 -1.44 17.11
N ARG A 43 12.72 -2.76 17.21
CA ARG A 43 13.31 -3.53 16.11
C ARG A 43 12.39 -3.61 14.90
N VAL A 44 11.07 -3.68 15.11
CA VAL A 44 10.09 -3.58 14.04
C VAL A 44 10.22 -2.23 13.32
N ALA A 45 10.33 -1.13 14.07
CA ALA A 45 10.47 0.20 13.48
C ALA A 45 11.72 0.30 12.58
N ASP A 46 12.86 -0.21 13.03
CA ASP A 46 14.09 -0.26 12.21
C ASP A 46 13.88 -1.04 10.90
N VAL A 47 13.26 -2.22 10.98
CA VAL A 47 13.02 -3.08 9.81
C VAL A 47 12.04 -2.42 8.82
N VAL A 48 11.02 -1.73 9.34
CA VAL A 48 10.09 -0.95 8.54
C VAL A 48 10.84 0.18 7.81
N ASP A 49 11.64 0.95 8.53
CA ASP A 49 12.42 2.05 7.96
C ASP A 49 13.38 1.59 6.86
N ASP A 50 14.10 0.49 7.09
CA ASP A 50 14.96 -0.16 6.09
C ASP A 50 14.16 -0.65 4.87
N ALA A 51 12.95 -1.17 5.08
CA ALA A 51 12.10 -1.63 3.99
C ALA A 51 11.62 -0.48 3.09
N PHE A 52 11.35 0.69 3.66
CA PHE A 52 11.01 1.89 2.89
C PHE A 52 12.23 2.49 2.19
N GLY A 53 13.33 2.66 2.92
CA GLY A 53 14.50 3.41 2.48
C GLY A 53 14.19 4.91 2.31
N SER A 54 15.23 5.75 2.38
CA SER A 54 15.10 7.21 2.38
C SER A 54 14.97 7.85 0.98
N VAL A 55 15.29 7.10 -0.08
CA VAL A 55 15.41 7.64 -1.46
C VAL A 55 14.05 7.89 -2.09
N PHE A 56 13.12 6.96 -1.97
CA PHE A 56 11.83 7.03 -2.66
C PHE A 56 10.66 7.37 -1.75
N TRP A 57 10.88 7.32 -0.44
CA TRP A 57 9.89 7.57 0.57
C TRP A 57 10.43 8.62 1.54
N LYS A 58 9.52 9.33 2.20
CA LYS A 58 9.88 10.31 3.22
C LYS A 58 8.92 10.23 4.39
N ASP A 59 9.44 10.56 5.55
CA ASP A 59 8.65 10.72 6.76
C ASP A 59 7.68 11.89 6.63
N VAL A 60 6.46 11.64 7.09
CA VAL A 60 5.39 12.63 7.18
C VAL A 60 4.63 12.39 8.49
N SER A 61 3.86 13.37 8.95
CA SER A 61 2.89 13.11 10.01
C SER A 61 1.73 12.27 9.47
N GLY A 62 1.18 11.39 10.29
CA GLY A 62 0.00 10.61 9.93
C GLY A 62 -0.57 9.84 11.12
N PRO A 63 -1.58 8.99 10.89
CA PRO A 63 -2.33 8.34 11.95
C PRO A 63 -1.59 7.19 12.64
N GLY A 64 -0.58 6.60 12.01
CA GLY A 64 0.15 5.49 12.62
C GLY A 64 1.44 5.88 13.29
N ASP A 65 2.12 4.92 13.91
CA ASP A 65 3.43 5.12 14.56
C ASP A 65 4.50 5.56 13.56
N LEU A 66 4.50 4.95 12.36
CA LEU A 66 5.36 5.33 11.24
C LEU A 66 4.50 5.69 10.03
N ASN A 67 4.79 6.83 9.40
CA ASN A 67 4.05 7.28 8.23
C ASN A 67 5.02 7.70 7.12
N LYS A 68 4.95 6.99 6.00
CA LYS A 68 5.87 7.16 4.87
C LYS A 68 5.09 7.59 3.64
N ARG A 69 5.43 8.77 3.11
CA ARG A 69 4.88 9.28 1.85
C ARG A 69 5.82 8.99 0.69
N ARG A 70 5.29 8.51 -0.43
CA ARG A 70 6.06 8.36 -1.67
C ARG A 70 6.50 9.74 -2.17
N ARG A 71 7.78 9.88 -2.50
CA ARG A 71 8.30 11.08 -3.16
C ARG A 71 7.82 11.11 -4.61
N THR A 72 7.19 12.21 -4.99
CA THR A 72 6.80 12.54 -6.36
C THR A 72 7.16 14.00 -6.61
N ILE A 73 7.23 14.41 -7.88
CA ILE A 73 7.60 15.79 -8.27
C ILE A 73 6.72 16.83 -7.55
N ASN A 74 5.44 16.50 -7.34
CA ASN A 74 4.44 17.42 -6.80
C ASN A 74 4.05 17.10 -5.35
N ASP A 75 4.81 16.22 -4.69
CA ASP A 75 4.55 15.79 -3.32
C ASP A 75 3.14 15.19 -3.07
N SER A 76 2.57 14.60 -4.13
CA SER A 76 1.23 14.03 -4.17
C SER A 76 1.23 12.50 -4.16
N GLY A 77 2.30 11.87 -3.67
CA GLY A 77 2.38 10.41 -3.55
C GLY A 77 1.60 9.89 -2.33
N PRO A 78 1.11 8.63 -2.36
CA PRO A 78 0.31 8.05 -1.28
C PRO A 78 1.09 7.95 0.03
N ILE A 79 0.36 7.93 1.14
CA ILE A 79 0.90 7.75 2.50
C ILE A 79 0.57 6.33 2.95
N ILE A 80 1.61 5.58 3.33
CA ILE A 80 1.49 4.29 4.00
C ILE A 80 1.79 4.52 5.48
N SER A 81 0.89 4.03 6.32
CA SER A 81 1.00 4.08 7.78
C SER A 81 1.26 2.68 8.31
N VAL A 82 2.03 2.62 9.39
CA VAL A 82 2.34 1.40 10.13
C VAL A 82 2.07 1.65 11.60
N ASP A 83 1.26 0.78 12.20
CA ASP A 83 1.09 0.68 13.65
C ASP A 83 1.87 -0.50 14.19
N ILE A 84 2.47 -0.31 15.35
CA ILE A 84 3.32 -1.27 16.03
C ILE A 84 2.84 -1.38 17.48
N ASN A 85 2.05 -2.41 17.76
CA ASN A 85 1.54 -2.67 19.10
C ASN A 85 2.35 -3.78 19.77
N GLN A 86 2.85 -3.51 20.96
CA GLN A 86 3.52 -4.54 21.76
C GLN A 86 2.50 -5.54 22.33
N LEU A 87 2.81 -6.82 22.21
CA LEU A 87 2.03 -7.92 22.80
C LEU A 87 2.62 -8.34 24.16
N GLU A 88 1.80 -8.96 25.00
CA GLU A 88 2.17 -9.36 26.37
C GLU A 88 3.37 -10.32 26.44
N ASN A 89 3.58 -11.10 25.39
CA ASN A 89 4.70 -12.04 25.27
C ASN A 89 6.01 -11.40 24.76
N GLY A 90 6.05 -10.07 24.61
CA GLY A 90 7.19 -9.33 24.07
C GLY A 90 7.31 -9.34 22.55
N ALA A 91 6.36 -9.99 21.83
CA ALA A 91 6.22 -9.88 20.39
C ALA A 91 5.54 -8.55 20.01
N SER A 92 5.48 -8.25 18.71
CA SER A 92 4.81 -7.08 18.18
C SER A 92 3.75 -7.48 17.16
N HIS A 93 2.57 -6.89 17.26
CA HIS A 93 1.55 -6.89 16.22
C HIS A 93 1.76 -5.65 15.35
N VAL A 94 1.84 -5.87 14.04
CA VAL A 94 2.14 -4.83 13.07
C VAL A 94 1.00 -4.75 12.07
N ALA A 95 0.42 -3.57 11.92
CA ALA A 95 -0.61 -3.29 10.92
C ALA A 95 -0.08 -2.28 9.90
N VAL A 96 -0.19 -2.60 8.63
CA VAL A 96 0.27 -1.76 7.52
C VAL A 96 -0.89 -1.46 6.58
N TRP A 97 -1.20 -0.18 6.40
CA TRP A 97 -2.26 0.23 5.48
C TRP A 97 -1.91 1.55 4.81
N MET A 98 -2.67 1.88 3.77
CA MET A 98 -2.57 3.19 3.14
C MET A 98 -3.56 4.14 3.78
N SER A 99 -3.06 5.11 4.54
CA SER A 99 -3.88 6.04 5.31
C SER A 99 -4.41 7.22 4.51
N HIS A 100 -3.69 7.65 3.46
CA HIS A 100 -4.12 8.77 2.65
C HIS A 100 -3.81 8.61 1.16
N TRP A 101 -4.81 8.92 0.34
CA TRP A 101 -4.66 9.09 -1.10
C TRP A 101 -4.49 10.58 -1.42
N THR A 102 -3.35 10.97 -1.99
CA THR A 102 -3.08 12.37 -2.30
C THR A 102 -3.76 12.73 -3.62
N LYS A 103 -4.67 13.71 -3.53
CA LYS A 103 -5.77 14.00 -4.47
C LYS A 103 -5.39 14.49 -5.89
N LYS A 104 -4.13 14.46 -6.32
CA LYS A 104 -3.68 15.10 -7.58
C LYS A 104 -3.36 14.09 -8.70
N GLY A 105 -4.31 13.20 -9.00
CA GLY A 105 -4.24 12.24 -10.11
C GLY A 105 -5.33 11.17 -10.03
N PRO A 106 -5.60 10.41 -11.11
CA PRO A 106 -6.55 9.31 -11.07
C PRO A 106 -6.12 8.30 -10.00
N ALA A 107 -7.08 7.84 -9.18
CA ALA A 107 -6.89 6.97 -8.01
C ALA A 107 -6.23 5.60 -8.28
N ILE A 108 -5.83 5.34 -9.51
CA ILE A 108 -5.19 4.11 -9.99
C ILE A 108 -3.66 4.26 -9.98
N LEU A 109 -3.13 5.48 -10.17
CA LEU A 109 -1.69 5.71 -10.27
C LEU A 109 -1.05 5.64 -8.87
N GLY A 110 -0.41 4.51 -8.58
CA GLY A 110 0.35 4.28 -7.33
C GLY A 110 -0.21 3.18 -6.43
N ALA A 111 -1.38 2.60 -6.74
CA ALA A 111 -1.94 1.48 -5.97
C ALA A 111 -1.00 0.27 -6.00
N ASP A 112 -0.40 0.00 -7.16
CA ASP A 112 0.59 -1.05 -7.36
C ASP A 112 1.85 -0.83 -6.50
N GLN A 113 2.32 0.42 -6.41
CA GLN A 113 3.46 0.78 -5.58
C GLN A 113 3.16 0.60 -4.09
N VAL A 114 1.96 1.00 -3.65
CA VAL A 114 1.49 0.78 -2.29
C VAL A 114 1.45 -0.70 -1.98
N MET A 115 0.78 -1.50 -2.80
CA MET A 115 0.68 -2.95 -2.61
C MET A 115 2.06 -3.63 -2.57
N ARG A 116 2.98 -3.27 -3.48
CA ARG A 116 4.35 -3.80 -3.49
C ARG A 116 5.11 -3.40 -2.22
N GLN A 117 4.96 -2.16 -1.76
CA GLN A 117 5.67 -1.68 -0.59
C GLN A 117 5.14 -2.32 0.69
N LYS A 118 3.82 -2.41 0.88
CA LYS A 118 3.19 -3.15 2.00
C LYS A 118 3.71 -4.59 2.05
N LYS A 119 3.69 -5.29 0.92
CA LYS A 119 4.20 -6.66 0.81
C LYS A 119 5.69 -6.76 1.11
N LYS A 120 6.49 -5.76 0.71
CA LYS A 120 7.92 -5.70 1.03
C LYS A 120 8.15 -5.55 2.53
N VAL A 121 7.41 -4.66 3.20
CA VAL A 121 7.49 -4.46 4.66
C VAL A 121 7.17 -5.78 5.38
N LEU A 122 6.02 -6.40 5.08
CA LEU A 122 5.61 -7.65 5.72
C LEU A 122 6.64 -8.76 5.52
N ARG A 123 7.13 -8.95 4.29
CA ARG A 123 8.17 -9.95 4.01
C ARG A 123 9.47 -9.69 4.77
N ARG A 124 9.87 -8.43 4.95
CA ARG A 124 11.08 -8.10 5.71
C ARG A 124 10.90 -8.36 7.20
N LEU A 125 9.71 -8.09 7.74
CA LEU A 125 9.37 -8.41 9.12
C LEU A 125 9.33 -9.91 9.38
N GLU A 126 8.81 -10.70 8.44
CA GLU A 126 8.77 -12.17 8.54
C GLU A 126 10.16 -12.84 8.42
N GLN A 127 11.13 -12.15 7.81
CA GLN A 127 12.49 -12.65 7.57
C GLN A 127 13.52 -12.17 8.60
N ALA A 128 13.16 -11.21 9.45
CA ALA A 128 14.05 -10.60 10.45
C ALA A 128 13.97 -11.35 11.79
#